data_AF-A0A101VID4-F1
#
_entry.id   AF-A0A101VID4-F1
#
_cell.length_a   1.000
_cell.length_b   1.000
_cell.length_c   1.000
_cell.angle_alpha   90.00
_cell.angle_beta   90.00
_cell.angle_gamma   90.00
#
_symmetry.space_group_name_H-M   'P 1'
#
loop_
_entity.id
_entity.type
_entity.pdbx_description
1 polymer ?
#
loop_
_entity_poly.entity_id
_entity_poly.type
_entity_poly.pdbx_seq_one_letter_code
_entity_poly.pdbx_strand_id
1 'polypeptide(L)'
;MKAVRQHCFPFLTGDPDLRGNRRPLPVDGFYPELRLVVEYHERQHKERVGFFDDKPTVSGVPRGEQRRRYDARRRELLPLNGITLIVLGVDEFAHDRAKRLLRISSDKVIVRRRLQEFQTKSSSG
;
A
#
# COMPACT_ATOMS: atom_id res chain seq x y z
N MET A 1 1.07 20.28 -5.50
CA MET A 1 0.97 19.22 -4.48
C MET A 1 2.25 18.40 -4.39
N LYS A 2 2.70 18.10 -3.17
CA LYS A 2 3.79 17.17 -2.90
C LYS A 2 3.27 16.02 -2.03
N ALA A 3 3.75 14.81 -2.29
CA ALA A 3 3.45 13.66 -1.44
C ALA A 3 4.35 13.68 -0.20
N VAL A 4 3.78 13.33 0.96
CA VAL A 4 4.50 12.98 2.17
C VAL A 4 4.80 11.49 2.12
N ARG A 5 6.08 11.14 1.98
CA ARG A 5 6.53 9.74 1.92
C ARG A 5 6.57 9.13 3.31
N GLN A 6 6.25 7.84 3.42
CA GLN A 6 6.32 7.08 4.68
C GLN A 6 5.54 7.74 5.84
N HIS A 7 4.43 8.41 5.50
CA HIS A 7 3.62 9.10 6.51
C HIS A 7 3.01 8.07 7.48
N CYS A 8 3.02 8.40 8.77
CA CYS A 8 2.53 7.54 9.84
C CYS A 8 1.31 8.19 10.49
N PHE A 9 0.13 7.60 10.28
CA PHE A 9 -1.07 8.04 10.97
C PHE A 9 -1.12 7.46 12.39
N PRO A 10 -1.54 8.24 13.41
CA PRO A 10 -1.66 7.74 14.78
C PRO A 10 -2.59 6.53 14.93
N PHE A 11 -3.64 6.45 14.10
CA PHE A 11 -4.62 5.36 14.11
C PHE A 11 -4.18 4.12 13.33
N LEU A 12 -3.12 4.20 12.51
CA LEU A 12 -2.69 3.13 11.63
C LEU A 12 -1.42 2.48 12.17
N THR A 13 -1.58 1.37 12.88
CA THR A 13 -0.47 0.68 13.57
C THR A 13 -0.32 -0.78 13.15
N GLY A 14 0.91 -1.27 13.29
CA GLY A 14 1.28 -2.66 13.08
C GLY A 14 0.80 -3.59 14.20
N ASP A 15 1.20 -4.85 14.09
CA ASP A 15 0.93 -5.85 15.11
C ASP A 15 1.63 -5.49 16.43
N PRO A 16 1.04 -5.85 17.57
CA PRO A 16 1.71 -5.72 18.85
C PRO A 16 2.92 -6.66 18.91
N ASP A 17 4.01 -6.21 19.54
CA ASP A 17 5.11 -7.09 19.92
C ASP A 17 4.76 -7.93 21.16
N LEU A 18 5.70 -8.77 21.60
CA LEU A 18 5.54 -9.62 22.80
C LEU A 18 5.27 -8.84 24.10
N ARG A 19 5.53 -7.52 24.12
CA ARG A 19 5.29 -6.63 25.24
C ARG A 19 4.02 -5.80 25.07
N GLY A 20 3.26 -6.03 24.00
CA GLY A 20 2.03 -5.30 23.66
C GLY A 20 2.24 -3.98 22.93
N ASN A 21 3.49 -3.58 22.62
CA ASN A 21 3.75 -2.32 21.96
C ASN A 21 3.47 -2.41 20.46
N ARG A 22 2.88 -1.35 19.90
CA ARG A 22 2.58 -1.26 18.46
C ARG A 22 3.46 -0.19 17.83
N ARG A 23 3.96 -0.49 16.64
CA ARG A 23 4.69 0.50 15.82
C ARG A 23 3.75 1.13 14.80
N PRO A 24 3.93 2.43 14.47
CA PRO A 24 3.20 3.04 13.37
C PRO A 24 3.44 2.28 12.06
N LEU A 25 2.41 2.16 11.25
CA LEU A 25 2.49 1.53 9.94
C LEU A 25 2.54 2.64 8.88
N PRO A 26 3.72 2.86 8.24
CA PRO A 26 3.86 3.91 7.24
C PRO A 26 3.09 3.56 5.96
N VAL A 27 2.64 4.60 5.26
CA VAL A 27 2.11 4.52 3.89
C VAL A 27 3.14 5.02 2.87
N ASP A 28 3.15 4.50 1.64
CA ASP A 28 4.16 4.86 0.63
C ASP A 28 4.12 6.36 0.27
N GLY A 29 2.94 6.88 -0.02
CA GLY A 29 2.74 8.29 -0.37
C GLY A 29 1.38 8.83 0.05
N PHE A 30 1.39 9.88 0.89
CA PHE A 30 0.20 10.59 1.33
C PHE A 30 0.11 11.99 0.69
N TYR A 31 -1.05 12.36 0.18
CA TYR A 31 -1.37 13.65 -0.41
C TYR A 31 -2.42 14.36 0.48
N PRO A 32 -2.00 15.19 1.45
CA PRO A 32 -2.90 15.73 2.46
C PRO A 32 -4.05 16.55 1.88
N GLU A 33 -3.75 17.39 0.90
CA GLU A 33 -4.71 18.27 0.22
C GLU A 33 -5.83 17.48 -0.49
N LEU A 34 -5.61 16.21 -0.84
CA LEU A 34 -6.60 15.33 -1.48
C LEU A 34 -7.18 14.28 -0.51
N ARG A 35 -6.69 14.24 0.74
CA ARG A 35 -6.92 13.12 1.68
C ARG A 35 -6.72 11.77 0.99
N LEU A 36 -5.62 11.63 0.25
CA LEU A 36 -5.35 10.47 -0.61
C LEU A 36 -4.05 9.79 -0.22
N VAL A 37 -4.08 8.47 -0.08
CA VAL A 37 -2.91 7.60 0.00
C VAL A 37 -2.76 6.81 -1.29
N VAL A 38 -1.54 6.75 -1.80
CA VAL A 38 -1.15 5.88 -2.92
C VAL A 38 -0.12 4.88 -2.43
N GLU A 39 -0.42 3.58 -2.58
CA GLU A 39 0.46 2.45 -2.25
C GLU A 39 0.88 1.71 -3.51
N TYR A 40 2.10 1.17 -3.53
CA TYR A 40 2.57 0.30 -4.61
C TYR A 40 2.70 -1.15 -4.14
N HIS A 41 1.95 -2.06 -4.77
CA HIS A 41 1.95 -3.48 -4.44
C HIS A 41 2.80 -4.28 -5.42
N GLU A 42 3.96 -4.72 -4.95
CA GLU A 42 4.79 -5.70 -5.65
C GLU A 42 4.15 -7.11 -5.64
N ARG A 43 4.69 -8.04 -6.43
CA ARG A 43 4.15 -9.40 -6.61
C ARG A 43 3.90 -10.15 -5.29
N GLN A 44 4.76 -9.93 -4.29
CA GLN A 44 4.65 -10.50 -2.94
C GLN A 44 3.40 -10.08 -2.15
N HIS A 45 2.64 -9.09 -2.63
CA HIS A 45 1.33 -8.72 -2.08
C HIS A 45 0.16 -9.54 -2.67
N LYS A 46 0.38 -10.23 -3.79
CA LYS A 46 -0.62 -11.06 -4.48
C LYS A 46 -0.28 -12.55 -4.45
N GLU A 47 1.00 -12.89 -4.46
CA GLU A 47 1.49 -14.27 -4.57
C GLU A 47 2.42 -14.60 -3.40
N ARG A 48 2.39 -15.87 -2.96
CA ARG A 48 3.32 -16.35 -1.93
C ARG A 48 4.73 -16.41 -2.51
N VAL A 49 5.69 -15.80 -1.81
CA VAL A 49 7.12 -15.86 -2.10
C VAL A 49 7.82 -16.60 -0.95
N GLY A 50 7.89 -17.93 -1.07
CA GLY A 50 8.25 -18.85 0.03
C GLY A 50 9.34 -18.37 0.99
N PHE A 51 10.58 -18.22 0.50
CA PHE A 51 11.73 -17.87 1.36
C PHE A 51 11.59 -16.54 2.12
N PHE A 52 10.83 -15.58 1.59
CA PHE A 52 10.63 -14.29 2.24
C PHE A 52 9.38 -14.24 3.11
N ASP A 53 8.34 -14.99 2.75
CA ASP A 53 7.06 -15.00 3.45
C ASP A 53 7.09 -15.81 4.74
N ASP A 54 7.94 -16.82 4.81
CA ASP A 54 8.04 -17.73 5.96
C ASP A 54 8.92 -17.17 7.09
N LYS A 55 9.54 -16.00 6.89
CA LYS A 55 10.36 -15.35 7.93
C LYS A 55 9.49 -14.94 9.12
N PRO A 56 9.90 -15.26 10.36
CA PRO A 56 9.17 -14.85 11.55
C PRO A 56 9.19 -13.33 11.68
N THR A 57 8.11 -12.77 12.23
CA THR A 57 7.98 -11.34 12.50
C THR A 57 7.94 -11.08 14.01
N VAL A 58 8.01 -9.80 14.39
CA VAL A 58 7.92 -9.34 15.80
C VAL A 58 6.67 -9.80 16.54
N SER A 59 5.63 -10.19 15.80
CA SER A 59 4.34 -10.67 16.29
C SER A 59 4.16 -12.19 16.20
N GLY A 60 5.22 -12.93 15.85
CA GLY A 60 5.19 -14.40 15.76
C GLY A 60 4.52 -14.97 14.51
N VAL A 61 3.91 -14.14 13.66
CA VAL A 61 3.32 -14.58 12.37
C VAL A 61 4.34 -14.53 11.24
N PRO A 62 4.18 -15.34 10.18
CA PRO A 62 5.00 -15.25 8.99
C PRO A 62 4.89 -13.86 8.30
N ARG A 63 5.99 -13.39 7.71
CA ARG A 63 6.06 -12.09 7.02
C ARG A 63 5.00 -11.93 5.93
N GLY A 64 4.67 -12.99 5.19
CA GLY A 64 3.64 -12.96 4.17
C GLY A 64 2.23 -12.76 4.74
N GLU A 65 1.96 -13.29 5.94
CA GLU A 65 0.71 -13.05 6.64
C GLU A 65 0.65 -11.63 7.22
N GLN A 66 1.75 -11.16 7.81
CA GLN A 66 1.85 -9.79 8.32
C GLN A 66 1.57 -8.75 7.23
N ARG A 67 2.09 -8.93 6.02
CA ARG A 67 1.81 -8.05 4.88
C ARG A 67 0.32 -8.01 4.55
N ARG A 68 -0.32 -9.17 4.45
CA ARG A 68 -1.76 -9.28 4.17
C ARG A 68 -2.60 -8.58 5.25
N ARG A 69 -2.25 -8.75 6.52
CA ARG A 69 -2.90 -8.05 7.65
C ARG A 69 -2.75 -6.54 7.54
N TYR A 70 -1.57 -6.06 7.20
CA TYR A 70 -1.29 -4.62 7.10
C TYR A 70 -1.99 -3.98 5.89
N ASP A 71 -2.06 -4.68 4.77
CA ASP A 71 -2.82 -4.25 3.60
C ASP A 71 -4.32 -4.17 3.89
N ALA A 72 -4.86 -5.15 4.63
CA ALA A 72 -6.25 -5.13 5.09
C ALA A 72 -6.52 -3.93 6.02
N ARG A 73 -5.64 -3.69 7.02
CA ARG A 73 -5.77 -2.53 7.92
C ARG A 73 -5.76 -1.21 7.17
N ARG A 74 -4.90 -1.03 6.17
CA ARG A 74 -4.90 0.19 5.34
C ARG A 74 -6.24 0.33 4.60
N ARG A 75 -6.73 -0.75 3.99
CA ARG A 75 -8.00 -0.76 3.25
C ARG A 75 -9.20 -0.43 4.13
N GLU A 76 -9.18 -0.85 5.39
CA GLU A 76 -10.28 -0.63 6.33
C GLU A 76 -10.18 0.72 7.04
N LEU A 77 -9.01 1.04 7.62
CA LEU A 77 -8.86 2.19 8.51
C LEU A 77 -8.73 3.52 7.75
N LEU A 78 -8.11 3.55 6.57
CA LEU A 78 -7.97 4.81 5.83
C LEU A 78 -9.35 5.37 5.43
N PRO A 79 -10.27 4.60 4.80
CA PRO A 79 -11.59 5.11 4.43
C PRO A 79 -12.43 5.51 5.65
N LEU A 80 -12.35 4.77 6.75
CA LEU A 80 -13.04 5.12 8.00
C LEU A 80 -12.60 6.48 8.56
N ASN A 81 -11.37 6.92 8.26
CA ASN A 81 -10.83 8.22 8.63
C ASN A 81 -10.97 9.26 7.50
N GLY A 82 -11.82 9.01 6.51
CA GLY A 82 -12.05 9.89 5.36
C GLY A 82 -10.80 10.06 4.49
N ILE A 83 -9.94 9.04 4.42
CA ILE A 83 -8.75 9.01 3.58
C ILE A 83 -8.94 7.94 2.52
N THR A 84 -8.85 8.35 1.26
CA THR A 84 -8.91 7.42 0.13
C THR A 84 -7.62 6.63 0.04
N LEU A 85 -7.72 5.33 -0.25
CA LEU A 85 -6.59 4.49 -0.62
C LEU A 85 -6.66 4.10 -2.10
N ILE A 86 -5.59 4.38 -2.86
CA ILE A 86 -5.36 3.84 -4.20
C ILE A 86 -4.16 2.90 -4.14
N VAL A 87 -4.35 1.67 -4.62
CA VAL A 87 -3.28 0.68 -4.74
C VAL A 87 -2.96 0.49 -6.21
N LEU A 88 -1.67 0.60 -6.54
CA LEU A 88 -1.12 0.35 -7.87
C LEU A 88 -0.32 -0.95 -7.83
N GLY A 89 -0.77 -1.97 -8.56
CA GLY A 89 -0.10 -3.27 -8.64
C GLY A 89 1.04 -3.29 -9.65
N VAL A 90 2.10 -4.06 -9.39
CA VAL A 90 3.22 -4.25 -10.34
C VAL A 90 2.76 -4.76 -11.71
N ASP A 91 1.71 -5.58 -11.75
CA ASP A 91 1.09 -6.11 -12.97
C ASP A 91 0.45 -5.04 -13.86
N GLU A 92 0.19 -3.84 -13.32
CA GLU A 92 -0.31 -2.71 -14.11
C GLU A 92 0.82 -2.02 -14.89
N PHE A 93 2.09 -2.31 -14.59
CA PHE A 93 3.26 -1.66 -15.18
C PHE A 93 4.09 -2.62 -16.03
N ALA A 94 4.84 -2.05 -16.99
CA ALA A 94 5.80 -2.82 -17.74
C ALA A 94 6.95 -3.27 -16.82
N HIS A 95 7.15 -4.57 -16.74
CA HIS A 95 8.17 -5.19 -15.91
C HIS A 95 8.96 -6.23 -16.70
N ASP A 96 10.23 -6.42 -16.37
CA ASP A 96 11.04 -7.48 -16.98
C ASP A 96 10.58 -8.89 -16.54
N ARG A 97 11.24 -9.94 -17.04
CA ARG A 97 10.95 -11.34 -16.64
C ARG A 97 11.19 -11.58 -15.14
N ALA A 98 12.02 -10.78 -14.50
CA ALA A 98 12.26 -10.78 -13.06
C ALA A 98 11.27 -9.89 -12.28
N LYS A 99 10.22 -9.36 -12.94
CA LYS A 99 9.20 -8.46 -12.39
C LYS A 99 9.77 -7.14 -11.85
N ARG A 100 10.93 -6.70 -12.35
CA ARG A 100 11.48 -5.38 -12.05
C ARG A 100 10.86 -4.34 -12.98
N LEU A 101 10.42 -3.22 -12.41
CA LEU A 101 9.85 -2.10 -13.17
C LEU A 101 10.84 -1.58 -14.22
N LEU A 102 10.38 -1.45 -15.47
CA LEU A 102 11.17 -0.89 -16.57
C LEU A 102 11.25 0.65 -16.54
N ARG A 103 10.40 1.30 -15.73
CA ARG A 103 10.37 2.77 -15.53
C ARG A 103 10.29 3.54 -16.86
N ILE A 104 9.22 3.29 -17.61
CA ILE A 104 9.02 3.84 -18.95
C ILE A 104 8.01 4.99 -18.94
N SER A 105 7.98 5.78 -20.00
CA SER A 105 7.10 6.97 -20.10
C SER A 105 5.61 6.65 -19.97
N SER A 106 5.19 5.45 -20.38
CA SER A 106 3.81 4.97 -20.26
C SER A 106 3.35 4.70 -18.82
N ASP A 107 4.27 4.56 -17.85
CA ASP A 107 3.92 4.39 -16.43
C ASP A 107 3.08 5.58 -15.93
N LYS A 108 3.39 6.80 -16.40
CA LYS A 108 2.62 8.00 -16.08
C LYS A 108 1.19 7.95 -16.61
N VAL A 109 0.94 7.23 -17.71
CA VAL A 109 -0.40 7.07 -18.29
C VAL A 109 -1.24 6.16 -17.42
N ILE A 110 -0.67 5.05 -16.95
CA ILE A 110 -1.33 4.11 -16.03
C ILE A 110 -1.71 4.82 -14.72
N VAL A 111 -0.76 5.55 -14.13
CA VAL A 111 -1.01 6.34 -12.91
C VAL A 111 -2.14 7.35 -13.12
N ARG A 112 -2.12 8.11 -14.22
CA ARG A 112 -3.17 9.09 -14.53
C ARG A 112 -4.54 8.43 -14.68
N ARG A 113 -4.63 7.30 -15.39
CA ARG A 113 -5.88 6.56 -15.57
C ARG A 113 -6.47 6.11 -14.23
N ARG A 114 -5.66 5.49 -13.36
CA ARG A 114 -6.12 5.04 -12.03
C ARG A 114 -6.59 6.20 -11.14
N LEU A 115 -5.93 7.36 -11.23
CA LEU A 115 -6.35 8.57 -10.53
C LEU A 115 -7.65 9.17 -11.10
N GLN A 116 -7.87 9.09 -12.41
CA GLN A 116 -9.12 9.56 -13.04
C GLN A 116 -10.31 8.67 -12.68
N GLU A 117 -10.14 7.34 -12.71
CA GLU A 117 -11.15 6.38 -12.25
C GLU A 117 -11.57 6.65 -10.79
N PHE A 118 -10.65 7.15 -9.97
CA PHE A 118 -10.95 7.59 -8.60
C PHE A 118 -11.80 8.88 -8.55
N GLN A 119 -11.46 9.91 -9.34
CA GLN A 119 -12.21 11.17 -9.35
C GLN A 119 -13.66 10.98 -9.80
N THR A 120 -13.88 10.12 -10.81
CA THR A 120 -15.23 9.80 -11.30
C THR A 120 -16.08 9.07 -10.26
N LYS A 121 -15.50 8.14 -9.51
CA LYS A 121 -16.22 7.41 -8.44
C LYS A 121 -16.56 8.29 -7.23
N SER A 122 -15.77 9.32 -6.98
CA SER A 122 -16.00 10.26 -5.87
C SER A 122 -17.05 11.33 -6.19
N SER A 123 -17.42 11.50 -7.47
CA SER A 123 -18.39 12.50 -7.94
C SER A 123 -19.80 11.94 -8.15
N SER A 124 -19.99 10.63 -7.95
CA SER A 124 -21.27 9.93 -8.14
C SER A 124 -21.92 9.50 -6.83
N GLY A 125 -21.53 10.07 -5.70
CA GLY A 125 -22.02 9.78 -4.36
C GLY A 125 -22.52 11.02 -3.64
#